data_AF-A0A3P5X0Q9-F1
#
_entry.id   AF-A0A3P5X0Q9-F1
#
_cell.length_a   1.000
_cell.length_b   1.000
_cell.length_c   1.000
_cell.angle_alpha   90.00
_cell.angle_beta   90.00
_cell.angle_gamma   90.00
#
_symmetry.space_group_name_H-M   'P 1'
#
loop_
_entity.id
_entity.type
_entity.pdbx_description
1 polymer ?
#
loop_
_entity_poly.entity_id
_entity_poly.type
_entity_poly.pdbx_seq_one_letter_code
_entity_poly.pdbx_strand_id
1 'polypeptide(L)'
;MDWSFEIDDPDAVLQKPPPEITAPLEAAAEAMAQASAQARRAADDLAVAVRTAASAGYGHSWIMGRSRLSSADVQRLISGEALY
;
A
#
# COMPACT_ATOMS: atom_id res chain seq x y z
N MET A 1 -22.38 -22.49 -3.25
CA MET A 1 -22.97 -21.53 -4.19
C MET A 1 -21.87 -20.59 -4.58
N ASP A 2 -21.27 -20.84 -5.74
CA ASP A 2 -20.26 -19.98 -6.34
C ASP A 2 -21.01 -18.99 -7.22
N TRP A 3 -21.01 -17.71 -6.85
CA TRP A 3 -21.66 -16.66 -7.64
C TRP A 3 -20.63 -16.09 -8.61
N SER A 4 -20.33 -16.86 -9.66
CA SER A 4 -19.56 -16.38 -10.81
C SER A 4 -20.53 -15.74 -11.80
N PHE A 5 -20.49 -14.42 -11.92
CA PHE A 5 -21.19 -13.68 -12.96
C PHE A 5 -20.48 -13.92 -14.29
N GLU A 6 -21.11 -14.63 -15.23
CA GLU A 6 -20.71 -14.61 -16.64
C GLU A 6 -20.99 -13.21 -17.18
N ILE A 7 -19.94 -12.55 -17.68
CA ILE A 7 -19.94 -11.13 -18.06
C ILE A 7 -20.82 -10.84 -19.31
N ASP A 8 -21.35 -11.88 -19.97
CA ASP A 8 -22.07 -11.78 -21.24
C ASP A 8 -23.54 -12.26 -21.20
N ASP A 9 -24.14 -12.43 -20.01
CA ASP A 9 -25.57 -12.75 -19.89
C ASP A 9 -26.43 -11.46 -19.87
N PRO A 10 -27.22 -11.17 -20.92
CA PRO A 10 -28.08 -9.99 -20.98
C PRO A 10 -29.24 -10.03 -19.97
N ASP A 11 -29.56 -11.21 -19.42
CA ASP A 11 -30.55 -11.44 -18.36
C ASP A 11 -29.91 -11.51 -16.96
N ALA A 12 -28.59 -11.35 -16.84
CA ALA A 12 -27.93 -11.13 -15.55
C ALA A 12 -28.35 -9.77 -15.00
N VAL A 13 -29.53 -9.74 -14.40
CA VAL A 13 -29.99 -8.64 -13.56
C VAL A 13 -28.87 -8.42 -12.54
N LEU A 14 -28.22 -7.26 -12.63
CA LEU A 14 -27.28 -6.73 -11.63
C LEU A 14 -28.03 -6.54 -10.30
N GLN A 15 -28.45 -7.64 -9.67
CA GLN A 15 -29.06 -7.62 -8.36
C GLN A 15 -27.95 -7.27 -7.39
N LYS A 16 -27.88 -5.98 -7.03
CA LYS A 16 -26.97 -5.50 -5.99
C LYS A 16 -27.21 -6.40 -4.75
N PRO A 17 -26.17 -7.05 -4.21
CA PRO A 17 -26.33 -7.90 -3.04
C PRO A 17 -27.01 -7.13 -1.90
N PRO A 18 -27.76 -7.80 -1.02
CA PRO A 18 -28.48 -7.14 0.05
C PRO A 18 -27.54 -6.27 0.90
N PRO A 19 -28.05 -5.18 1.52
CA PRO A 19 -27.23 -4.27 2.32
C PRO A 19 -26.44 -4.96 3.44
N GLU A 20 -26.97 -6.05 3.99
CA GLU A 20 -26.32 -6.87 5.02
C GLU A 20 -24.98 -7.49 4.57
N ILE A 21 -24.80 -7.69 3.26
CA ILE A 21 -23.56 -8.20 2.66
C ILE A 21 -22.73 -7.06 2.09
N THR A 22 -23.38 -6.10 1.43
CA THR A 22 -22.68 -4.99 0.76
C THR A 22 -22.07 -4.01 1.75
N ALA A 23 -22.78 -3.62 2.81
CA ALA A 23 -22.30 -2.65 3.79
C ALA A 23 -21.01 -3.08 4.54
N PRO A 24 -20.89 -4.31 5.08
CA PRO A 24 -19.63 -4.72 5.72
C PRO A 24 -18.47 -4.83 4.74
N LEU A 25 -18.73 -5.22 3.49
CA LEU A 25 -17.70 -5.26 2.45
C LEU A 25 -17.20 -3.86 2.09
N GLU A 26 -18.12 -2.92 1.83
CA GLU A 26 -17.78 -1.51 1.55
C GLU A 26 -17.03 -0.88 2.73
N ALA A 27 -17.44 -1.15 3.97
CA ALA A 27 -16.75 -0.68 5.16
C ALA A 27 -15.33 -1.26 5.30
N ALA A 28 -15.14 -2.54 5.03
CA ALA A 28 -13.83 -3.18 5.04
C ALA A 28 -12.91 -2.65 3.93
N ALA A 29 -13.46 -2.43 2.73
CA ALA A 29 -12.73 -1.84 1.61
C ALA A 29 -12.28 -0.40 1.93
N GLU A 30 -13.16 0.41 2.50
CA GLU A 30 -12.83 1.77 2.94
C GLU A 30 -11.74 1.77 4.02
N ALA A 31 -11.86 0.90 5.03
CA ALA A 31 -10.85 0.77 6.07
C ALA A 31 -9.47 0.37 5.51
N MET A 32 -9.43 -0.56 4.55
CA MET A 32 -8.21 -0.95 3.87
C MET A 32 -7.63 0.20 3.03
N ALA A 33 -8.48 0.97 2.34
CA ALA A 33 -8.05 2.12 1.55
C ALA A 33 -7.42 3.20 2.45
N GLN A 34 -8.03 3.49 3.60
CA GLN A 34 -7.51 4.44 4.59
C GLN A 34 -6.17 3.97 5.18
N ALA A 35 -6.07 2.70 5.58
CA ALA A 35 -4.84 2.12 6.10
C ALA A 35 -3.71 2.15 5.05
N SER A 36 -4.03 1.85 3.79
CA SER A 36 -3.08 1.91 2.68
C SER A 36 -2.60 3.33 2.42
N ALA A 37 -3.49 4.32 2.46
CA ALA A 37 -3.12 5.73 2.32
C ALA A 37 -2.21 6.19 3.46
N GLN A 38 -2.47 5.74 4.70
CA GLN A 38 -1.62 6.04 5.84
C GLN A 38 -0.25 5.37 5.73
N ALA A 39 -0.20 4.10 5.35
CA ALA A 39 1.04 3.37 5.12
C ALA A 39 1.90 4.02 4.03
N ARG A 40 1.25 4.48 2.94
CA ARG A 40 1.93 5.21 1.85
C ARG A 40 2.60 6.48 2.35
N ARG A 41 1.89 7.31 3.13
CA ARG A 41 2.46 8.53 3.73
C ARG A 41 3.63 8.22 4.65
N ALA A 42 3.50 7.21 5.51
CA ALA A 42 4.58 6.80 6.39
C ALA A 42 5.82 6.30 5.63
N ALA A 43 5.62 5.60 4.50
CA ALA A 43 6.70 5.18 3.62
C ALA A 43 7.38 6.39 2.94
N ASP A 44 6.62 7.37 2.49
CA ASP A 44 7.15 8.60 1.88
C ASP A 44 7.97 9.42 2.90
N ASP A 45 7.50 9.54 4.16
CA ASP A 45 8.22 10.21 5.25
C ASP A 45 9.55 9.50 5.57
N LEU A 46 9.52 8.17 5.64
CA LEU A 46 10.75 7.37 5.83
C LEU A 46 11.73 7.57 4.67
N ALA A 47 11.23 7.63 3.44
CA ALA A 47 12.04 7.89 2.25
C ALA A 47 12.76 9.25 2.32
N VAL A 48 12.06 10.30 2.78
CA VAL A 48 12.66 11.62 3.00
C VAL A 48 13.76 11.57 4.05
N ALA A 49 13.52 10.88 5.17
CA ALA A 49 14.51 10.74 6.24
C ALA A 49 15.77 9.98 5.76
N VAL A 50 15.59 8.89 5.00
CA VAL A 50 16.69 8.10 4.42
C VAL A 50 17.52 8.96 3.45
N ARG A 51 16.87 9.67 2.52
CA ARG A 51 17.57 10.56 1.58
C ARG A 51 18.30 11.70 2.27
N THR A 52 17.71 12.26 3.31
CA THR A 52 18.35 13.31 4.13
C THR A 52 19.60 12.76 4.81
N ALA A 53 19.54 11.57 5.42
CA ALA A 53 20.69 10.93 6.02
C ALA A 53 21.79 10.62 5.00
N ALA A 54 21.43 10.07 3.84
CA ALA A 54 22.38 9.81 2.76
C ALA A 54 23.06 11.09 2.26
N SER A 55 22.29 12.17 2.10
CA SER A 55 22.81 13.48 1.65
C SER A 55 23.74 14.14 2.69
N ALA A 56 23.56 13.81 3.98
CA ALA A 56 24.46 14.23 5.05
C ALA A 56 25.74 13.36 5.16
N GLY A 57 25.90 12.35 4.29
CA GLY A 57 27.09 11.50 4.24
C GLY A 57 27.02 10.27 5.15
N TYR A 58 25.87 9.95 5.74
CA TYR A 58 25.73 8.71 6.52
C TYR A 58 25.70 7.48 5.58
N GLY A 59 26.55 6.49 5.88
CA GLY A 59 26.68 5.28 5.07
C GLY A 59 25.48 4.32 5.17
N HIS A 60 25.32 3.46 4.17
CA HIS A 60 24.21 2.50 4.07
C HIS A 60 24.04 1.63 5.31
N SER A 61 25.12 1.12 5.90
CA SER A 61 25.06 0.26 7.09
C SER A 61 24.46 0.97 8.32
N TRP A 62 24.77 2.26 8.49
CA TRP A 62 24.20 3.07 9.57
C TRP A 62 22.71 3.31 9.34
N ILE A 63 22.31 3.65 8.11
CA ILE A 63 20.92 3.88 7.73
C ILE A 63 20.09 2.61 7.91
N MET A 64 20.58 1.46 7.44
CA MET A 64 19.93 0.16 7.64
C MET A 64 19.69 -0.13 9.13
N GLY A 65 20.69 0.09 9.98
CA GLY A 65 20.59 -0.17 11.41
C GLY A 65 19.52 0.68 12.13
N ARG A 66 19.17 1.85 11.59
CA ARG A 66 18.16 2.75 12.18
C ARG A 66 16.78 2.61 11.55
N SER A 67 16.72 2.44 10.23
CA SER A 67 15.47 2.31 9.49
C SER A 67 14.88 0.91 9.53
N ARG A 68 15.69 -0.12 9.89
CA ARG A 68 15.36 -1.55 9.79
C ARG A 68 15.03 -2.01 8.37
N LEU A 69 15.41 -1.24 7.37
CA LEU A 69 15.27 -1.58 5.96
C LEU A 69 16.38 -2.54 5.51
N SER A 70 16.09 -3.32 4.47
CA SER A 70 17.12 -4.09 3.78
C SER A 70 18.09 -3.16 3.03
N SER A 71 19.26 -3.67 2.66
CA SER A 71 20.21 -2.91 1.84
C SER A 71 19.61 -2.50 0.49
N ALA A 72 18.80 -3.38 -0.10
CA ALA A 72 18.12 -3.12 -1.36
C ALA A 72 17.11 -1.98 -1.24
N ASP A 73 16.32 -1.96 -0.16
CA ASP A 73 15.34 -0.89 0.08
C ASP A 73 16.00 0.45 0.36
N VAL A 74 17.11 0.46 1.12
CA VAL A 74 17.90 1.68 1.33
C VAL A 74 18.43 2.23 0.01
N GLN A 75 19.01 1.36 -0.83
CA GLN A 75 19.49 1.76 -2.15
C GLN A 75 18.35 2.30 -3.02
N ARG A 76 17.21 1.63 -3.04
CA ARG A 76 16.00 2.02 -3.76
C ARG A 76 15.55 3.43 -3.37
N LEU A 77 15.45 3.71 -2.07
CA LEU A 77 15.05 5.01 -1.55
C LEU A 77 16.04 6.14 -1.87
N ILE A 78 17.34 5.84 -1.83
CA ILE A 78 18.40 6.79 -2.19
C ILE A 78 18.36 7.11 -3.68
N SER A 79 18.05 6.12 -4.52
CA SER A 79 17.84 6.28 -5.97
C SER A 79 16.54 7.03 -6.31
N GLY A 80 15.69 7.35 -5.33
CA GLY A 80 14.45 8.10 -5.52
C GLY A 80 13.22 7.24 -5.79
N GLU A 81 13.31 5.92 -5.67
CA GLU A 81 12.19 5.00 -5.83
C GLU A 81 11.39 4.85 -4.52
N ALA A 82 10.08 4.55 -4.63
CA ALA A 82 9.15 4.39 -3.50
C ALA A 82 9.19 2.97 -2.91
N LEU A 83 8.83 2.75 -1.63
CA LEU A 83 8.84 1.39 -1.01
C LEU A 83 7.65 0.49 -1.40
N TYR A 84 6.68 1.01 -2.13
CA TYR A 84 5.45 0.33 -2.53
C TYR A 84 5.37 0.20 -4.06
#